data_AF-A0A8T5MEC3-F1
#
_entry.id   AF-A0A8T5MEC3-F1
#
_cell.length_a   1.000
_cell.length_b   1.000
_cell.length_c   1.000
_cell.angle_alpha   90.00
_cell.angle_beta   90.00
_cell.angle_gamma   90.00
#
_symmetry.space_group_name_H-M   'P 1'
#
loop_
_entity.id
_entity.type
_entity.pdbx_description
1 polymer ?
#
loop_
_entity_poly.entity_id
_entity_poly.type
_entity_poly.pdbx_seq_one_letter_code
_entity_poly.pdbx_strand_id
1 'polypeptide(L)'
;MKKGQIAGQPIIFIFITIVIVILLFFGIKVILNSRDLANNVNIETFFLDIEEQIQETYNLDFGSRVSLKKISVPSSLKEICFMNLDGTLTGVTDDKELKLNAAKTNGNNVIIIPSEGVYKNKKAENFRVSINPLCENLNDGELDLVLESMGSYVEVKKV
;
A
#
# COMPACT_ATOMS: atom_id res chain seq x y z
N MET A 1 -15.58 67.46 15.67
CA MET A 1 -15.77 66.29 16.56
C MET A 1 -15.60 65.01 15.75
N LYS A 2 -14.48 64.28 15.91
CA LYS A 2 -14.21 62.98 15.28
C LYS A 2 -14.08 61.93 16.40
N LYS A 3 -15.20 61.47 16.97
CA LYS A 3 -15.20 60.45 18.05
C LYS A 3 -15.69 59.06 17.60
N GLY A 4 -16.03 58.88 16.31
CA GLY A 4 -16.51 57.61 15.77
C GLY A 4 -15.43 56.64 15.26
N GLN A 5 -14.16 57.07 15.12
CA GLN A 5 -13.10 56.23 14.53
C GLN A 5 -12.45 55.23 15.50
N ILE A 6 -12.67 55.35 16.80
CA ILE A 6 -11.94 54.55 17.82
C ILE A 6 -12.57 53.16 18.00
N ALA A 7 -13.86 52.97 17.68
CA ALA A 7 -14.54 51.67 17.83
C ALA A 7 -14.20 50.64 16.73
N GLY A 8 -13.55 51.04 15.64
CA GLY A 8 -13.24 50.14 14.51
C GLY A 8 -12.02 49.24 14.72
N GLN A 9 -11.05 49.68 15.52
CA GLN A 9 -9.81 48.94 15.75
C GLN A 9 -10.01 47.54 16.38
N PRO A 10 -10.79 47.36 17.47
CA PRO A 10 -10.94 46.03 18.08
C PRO A 10 -11.64 45.02 17.16
N ILE A 11 -12.59 45.47 16.33
CA ILE A 11 -13.29 44.60 15.38
C ILE A 11 -12.34 44.05 14.32
N ILE A 12 -11.42 44.88 13.82
CA ILE A 12 -10.40 44.47 12.84
C ILE A 12 -9.50 43.37 13.43
N PHE A 13 -9.06 43.51 14.69
CA PHE A 13 -8.23 42.50 15.33
C PHE A 13 -8.95 41.16 15.51
N ILE A 14 -10.24 41.17 15.86
CA ILE A 14 -11.05 39.95 15.95
C ILE A 14 -11.15 39.29 14.57
N PHE A 15 -11.43 40.06 13.53
CA PHE A 15 -11.52 39.54 12.16
C PHE A 15 -10.19 38.92 11.70
N ILE A 16 -9.06 39.62 11.90
CA ILE A 16 -7.73 39.11 11.56
C ILE A 16 -7.46 37.79 12.31
N THR A 17 -7.81 37.72 13.59
CA THR A 17 -7.63 36.51 14.39
C THR A 17 -8.43 35.33 13.82
N ILE A 18 -9.69 35.56 13.44
CA ILE A 18 -10.53 34.53 12.81
C ILE A 18 -9.92 34.05 11.50
N VAL A 19 -9.46 34.98 10.65
CA VAL A 19 -8.81 34.63 9.38
C VAL A 19 -7.56 33.79 9.60
N ILE A 20 -6.72 34.14 10.58
CA ILE A 20 -5.52 33.36 10.93
C ILE A 20 -5.90 31.95 11.37
N VAL A 21 -6.92 31.80 12.24
CA VAL A 21 -7.39 30.48 12.70
C VAL A 21 -7.88 29.62 11.53
N ILE A 22 -8.64 30.21 10.60
CA ILE A 22 -9.12 29.52 9.40
C ILE A 22 -7.94 29.08 8.53
N LEU A 23 -6.98 29.97 8.25
CA LEU A 23 -5.79 29.65 7.45
C LEU A 23 -4.97 28.52 8.06
N LEU A 24 -4.76 28.54 9.38
CA LEU A 24 -4.05 27.47 10.09
C LEU A 24 -4.80 26.14 10.00
N PHE A 25 -6.12 26.15 10.20
CA PHE A 25 -6.95 24.95 10.10
C PHE A 25 -6.89 24.33 8.70
N PHE A 26 -7.06 25.14 7.65
CA PHE A 26 -6.94 24.67 6.27
C PHE A 26 -5.53 24.19 5.94
N GLY A 27 -4.49 24.90 6.40
CA GLY A 27 -3.10 24.52 6.20
C GLY A 27 -2.79 23.13 6.77
N ILE A 28 -3.20 22.86 8.01
CA ILE A 28 -3.02 21.55 8.65
C ILE A 28 -3.75 20.46 7.85
N LYS A 29 -5.00 20.70 7.45
CA LYS A 29 -5.79 19.72 6.70
C LYS A 29 -5.15 19.36 5.34
N VAL A 30 -4.64 20.36 4.62
CA VAL A 30 -3.96 20.14 3.33
C VAL A 30 -2.68 19.33 3.53
N ILE A 31 -1.90 19.62 4.56
CA ILE A 31 -0.67 18.87 4.87
C ILE A 31 -0.97 17.41 5.20
N LEU A 32 -1.97 17.15 6.04
CA LEU A 32 -2.35 15.78 6.41
C LEU A 32 -2.83 14.98 5.19
N ASN A 33 -3.74 15.54 4.40
CA ASN A 33 -4.25 14.89 3.20
C ASN A 33 -3.14 14.61 2.17
N SER A 34 -2.13 15.49 2.07
CA SER A 34 -1.01 15.31 1.15
C SER A 34 -0.12 14.15 1.57
N ARG A 35 0.06 13.91 2.88
CA ARG A 35 0.82 12.76 3.39
C ARG A 35 0.11 11.45 3.10
N ASP A 36 -1.20 11.39 3.35
CA ASP A 36 -2.01 10.20 3.07
C ASP A 36 -2.02 9.88 1.56
N LEU A 37 -2.08 10.92 0.71
CA LEU A 37 -1.98 10.75 -0.72
C LEU A 37 -0.60 10.21 -1.15
N ALA A 38 0.49 10.77 -0.62
CA ALA A 38 1.84 10.31 -0.92
C ALA A 38 2.04 8.84 -0.52
N ASN A 39 1.56 8.43 0.67
CA ASN A 39 1.62 7.04 1.11
C ASN A 39 0.83 6.12 0.18
N ASN A 40 -0.37 6.55 -0.23
CA ASN A 40 -1.17 5.79 -1.17
C ASN A 40 -0.46 5.60 -2.51
N VAL A 41 0.12 6.66 -3.06
CA VAL A 41 0.87 6.59 -4.33
C VAL A 41 2.06 5.64 -4.20
N ASN A 42 2.85 5.72 -3.13
CA ASN A 42 3.99 4.82 -2.92
C ASN A 42 3.58 3.34 -2.88
N ILE A 43 2.44 3.02 -2.26
CA ILE A 43 1.92 1.65 -2.22
C ILE A 43 1.46 1.20 -3.61
N GLU A 44 0.83 2.09 -4.38
CA GLU A 44 0.43 1.77 -5.77
C GLU A 44 1.65 1.54 -6.66
N THR A 45 2.67 2.40 -6.58
CA THR A 45 3.92 2.23 -7.33
C THR A 45 4.63 0.94 -6.94
N PHE A 46 4.74 0.64 -5.65
CA PHE A 46 5.32 -0.62 -5.18
C PHE A 46 4.60 -1.86 -5.75
N PHE A 47 3.27 -1.83 -5.82
CA PHE A 47 2.52 -2.92 -6.42
C PHE A 47 2.77 -3.03 -7.93
N LEU A 48 2.81 -1.91 -8.65
CA LEU A 48 3.13 -1.89 -10.08
C LEU A 48 4.53 -2.45 -10.35
N ASP A 49 5.52 -2.11 -9.53
CA ASP A 49 6.88 -2.63 -9.66
C ASP A 49 6.91 -4.17 -9.47
N ILE A 50 6.14 -4.70 -8.51
CA ILE A 50 6.01 -6.16 -8.33
C ILE A 50 5.33 -6.81 -9.54
N GLU A 51 4.23 -6.22 -10.02
CA GLU A 51 3.50 -6.73 -11.17
C GLU A 51 4.38 -6.72 -12.43
N GLU A 52 5.14 -5.64 -12.65
CA GLU A 52 6.13 -5.54 -13.72
C GLU A 52 7.18 -6.64 -13.59
N GLN A 53 7.77 -6.86 -12.40
CA GLN A 53 8.74 -7.93 -12.20
C GLN A 53 8.15 -9.34 -12.42
N ILE A 54 6.87 -9.56 -12.09
CA ILE A 54 6.16 -10.81 -12.43
C ILE A 54 6.03 -10.96 -13.94
N GLN A 55 5.61 -9.92 -14.66
CA GLN A 55 5.46 -9.98 -16.12
C GLN A 55 6.81 -10.12 -16.84
N GLU A 56 7.85 -9.43 -16.37
CA GLU A 56 9.21 -9.59 -16.89
C GLU A 56 9.69 -11.02 -16.68
N THR A 57 9.55 -11.57 -15.46
CA THR A 57 9.96 -12.94 -15.15
C THR A 57 9.17 -13.97 -15.95
N TYR A 58 7.88 -13.74 -16.20
CA TYR A 58 7.03 -14.61 -17.01
C TYR A 58 7.57 -14.79 -18.44
N ASN A 59 8.17 -13.73 -19.00
CA ASN A 59 8.74 -13.75 -20.34
C ASN A 59 10.18 -14.31 -20.41
N LEU A 60 10.78 -14.67 -19.27
CA LEU A 60 12.09 -15.31 -19.24
C LEU A 60 12.01 -16.81 -19.48
N ASP A 61 13.13 -17.39 -19.88
CA ASP A 61 13.29 -18.83 -20.07
C ASP A 61 12.95 -19.61 -18.79
N PHE A 62 12.42 -20.82 -18.96
CA PHE A 62 12.08 -21.73 -17.87
C PHE A 62 13.25 -21.91 -16.89
N GLY A 63 12.95 -21.80 -15.58
CA GLY A 63 13.92 -21.90 -14.50
C GLY A 63 14.70 -20.61 -14.21
N SER A 64 14.46 -19.52 -14.96
CA SER A 64 15.02 -18.21 -14.65
C SER A 64 14.50 -17.69 -13.31
N ARG A 65 15.38 -17.09 -12.51
CA ARG A 65 15.07 -16.59 -11.17
C ARG A 65 15.39 -15.12 -11.03
N VAL A 66 14.44 -14.37 -10.48
CA VAL A 66 14.59 -12.95 -10.16
C VAL A 66 14.31 -12.74 -8.68
N SER A 67 15.22 -12.08 -7.96
CA SER A 67 15.03 -11.75 -6.54
C SER A 67 14.42 -10.37 -6.39
N LEU A 68 13.39 -10.26 -5.55
CA LEU A 68 12.71 -9.00 -5.28
C LEU A 68 13.35 -8.16 -4.16
N LYS A 69 14.49 -8.61 -3.60
CA LYS A 69 15.26 -7.86 -2.59
C LYS A 69 15.65 -6.44 -3.03
N LYS A 70 15.69 -6.16 -4.34
CA LYS A 70 16.05 -4.84 -4.89
C LYS A 70 14.88 -3.85 -4.94
N ILE A 71 13.64 -4.32 -4.77
CA ILE A 71 12.47 -3.44 -4.78
C ILE A 71 12.43 -2.66 -3.46
N SER A 72 12.34 -1.35 -3.55
CA SER A 72 12.22 -0.48 -2.37
C SER A 72 10.84 -0.68 -1.73
N VAL A 73 10.82 -1.22 -0.52
CA VAL A 73 9.56 -1.40 0.22
C VAL A 73 9.17 -0.09 0.91
N PRO A 74 7.95 0.44 0.70
CA PRO A 74 7.47 1.60 1.43
C PRO A 74 7.39 1.32 2.94
N SER A 75 7.91 2.23 3.77
CA SER A 75 7.91 2.09 5.24
C SER A 75 6.50 2.04 5.87
N SER A 76 5.47 2.40 5.11
CA SER A 76 4.08 2.30 5.52
C SER A 76 3.51 0.89 5.37
N LEU A 77 4.26 -0.07 4.82
CA LEU A 77 3.84 -1.46 4.66
C LEU A 77 4.38 -2.34 5.77
N LYS A 78 3.52 -3.23 6.27
CA LYS A 78 3.86 -4.19 7.32
C LYS A 78 3.96 -5.61 6.78
N GLU A 79 3.06 -5.98 5.88
CA GLU A 79 2.97 -7.35 5.37
C GLU A 79 2.35 -7.35 3.97
N ILE A 80 2.83 -8.25 3.12
CA ILE A 80 2.24 -8.54 1.81
C ILE A 80 1.95 -10.04 1.73
N CYS A 81 0.77 -10.39 1.22
CA CYS A 81 0.34 -11.78 1.05
C CYS A 81 -0.05 -12.04 -0.41
N PHE A 82 0.54 -13.07 -0.99
CA PHE A 82 0.21 -13.62 -2.29
C PHE A 82 -0.62 -14.90 -2.10
N MET A 83 -1.62 -15.15 -2.95
CA MET A 83 -2.45 -16.35 -2.82
C MET A 83 -2.85 -16.94 -4.18
N ASN A 84 -3.11 -18.23 -4.19
CA ASN A 84 -3.71 -18.93 -5.34
C ASN A 84 -5.25 -18.88 -5.19
N LEU A 85 -5.94 -18.39 -6.23
CA LEU A 85 -7.41 -18.29 -6.22
C LEU A 85 -8.11 -19.67 -6.24
N ASP A 86 -7.42 -20.71 -6.69
CA ASP A 86 -7.90 -22.08 -6.79
C ASP A 86 -7.51 -22.96 -5.59
N GLY A 87 -6.64 -22.48 -4.68
CA GLY A 87 -6.11 -23.26 -3.56
C GLY A 87 -6.79 -23.02 -2.21
N THR A 88 -6.64 -23.96 -1.28
CA THR A 88 -6.99 -23.79 0.13
C THR A 88 -5.96 -22.89 0.82
N LEU A 89 -6.43 -22.04 1.74
CA LEU A 89 -5.57 -21.21 2.59
C LEU A 89 -5.10 -22.07 3.77
N THR A 90 -3.79 -22.09 4.04
CA THR A 90 -3.18 -22.91 5.08
C THR A 90 -2.33 -22.05 6.01
N GLY A 91 -2.32 -22.36 7.31
CA GLY A 91 -1.45 -21.68 8.27
C GLY A 91 -1.83 -20.23 8.58
N VAL A 92 -3.13 -19.89 8.46
CA VAL A 92 -3.64 -18.54 8.66
C VAL A 92 -4.44 -18.47 9.96
N THR A 93 -4.31 -17.37 10.71
CA THR A 93 -5.15 -17.08 11.89
C THR A 93 -6.54 -16.61 11.46
N ASP A 94 -7.58 -16.89 12.26
CA ASP A 94 -8.99 -16.56 11.96
C ASP A 94 -9.21 -15.13 11.42
N ASP A 95 -8.59 -14.11 12.04
CA ASP A 95 -8.72 -12.70 11.61
C ASP A 95 -8.13 -12.40 10.23
N LYS A 96 -7.06 -13.10 9.86
CA LYS A 96 -6.41 -12.97 8.55
C LYS A 96 -7.18 -13.77 7.50
N GLU A 97 -7.71 -14.92 7.89
CA GLU A 97 -8.47 -15.79 7.01
C GLU A 97 -9.71 -15.07 6.46
N LEU A 98 -10.43 -14.31 7.30
CA LEU A 98 -11.57 -13.51 6.85
C LEU A 98 -11.19 -12.51 5.74
N LYS A 99 -10.05 -11.81 5.89
CA LYS A 99 -9.57 -10.82 4.93
C LYS A 99 -9.12 -11.47 3.62
N LEU A 100 -8.40 -12.59 3.73
CA LEU A 100 -7.93 -13.37 2.60
C LEU A 100 -9.10 -13.96 1.80
N ASN A 101 -10.10 -14.51 2.49
CA ASN A 101 -11.32 -15.00 1.86
C ASN A 101 -12.09 -13.87 1.16
N ALA A 102 -12.22 -12.70 1.80
CA ALA A 102 -12.86 -11.54 1.17
C ALA A 102 -12.13 -11.05 -0.09
N ALA A 103 -10.80 -11.04 -0.09
CA ALA A 103 -10.02 -10.71 -1.28
C ALA A 103 -10.22 -11.75 -2.40
N LYS A 104 -10.15 -13.03 -2.03
CA LYS A 104 -10.34 -14.17 -2.94
C LYS A 104 -11.70 -14.15 -3.62
N THR A 105 -12.79 -13.85 -2.89
CA THR A 105 -14.15 -13.71 -3.46
C THR A 105 -14.23 -12.60 -4.50
N ASN A 106 -13.42 -11.54 -4.36
CA ASN A 106 -13.35 -10.44 -5.30
C ASN A 106 -12.38 -10.70 -6.48
N GLY A 107 -11.78 -11.90 -6.57
CA GLY A 107 -10.80 -12.23 -7.60
C GLY A 107 -9.44 -11.57 -7.40
N ASN A 108 -9.18 -11.01 -6.21
CA ASN A 108 -7.89 -10.44 -5.85
C ASN A 108 -7.01 -11.52 -5.21
N ASN A 109 -5.76 -11.58 -5.64
CA ASN A 109 -4.79 -12.59 -5.23
C ASN A 109 -3.55 -12.01 -4.54
N VAL A 110 -3.50 -10.68 -4.38
CA VAL A 110 -2.49 -9.98 -3.59
C VAL A 110 -3.18 -9.11 -2.54
N ILE A 111 -2.77 -9.24 -1.28
CA ILE A 111 -3.20 -8.36 -0.19
C ILE A 111 -1.98 -7.62 0.33
N ILE A 112 -2.15 -6.31 0.49
CA ILE A 112 -1.16 -5.42 1.06
C ILE A 112 -1.71 -4.89 2.38
N ILE A 113 -1.00 -5.15 3.46
CA ILE A 113 -1.36 -4.74 4.82
C ILE A 113 -0.43 -3.60 5.24
N PRO A 114 -0.93 -2.36 5.32
CA PRO A 114 -0.14 -1.25 5.81
C PRO A 114 0.05 -1.35 7.33
N SER A 115 1.06 -0.65 7.84
CA SER A 115 1.31 -0.48 9.28
C SER A 115 0.15 0.25 9.96
N GLU A 116 -0.49 1.18 9.25
CA GLU A 116 -1.67 1.92 9.68
C GLU A 116 -2.67 2.05 8.53
N GLY A 117 -3.97 1.99 8.83
CA GLY A 117 -5.05 2.19 7.85
C GLY A 117 -5.70 0.91 7.33
N VAL A 118 -6.32 1.01 6.16
CA VAL A 118 -7.11 -0.07 5.54
C VAL A 118 -6.23 -0.88 4.60
N TYR A 119 -6.35 -2.20 4.65
CA TYR A 119 -5.66 -3.11 3.73
C TYR A 119 -6.13 -2.88 2.29
N LYS A 120 -5.22 -3.10 1.32
CA LYS A 120 -5.53 -3.00 -0.10
C LYS A 120 -5.49 -4.38 -0.73
N ASN A 121 -6.46 -4.67 -1.57
CA ASN A 121 -6.51 -5.89 -2.37
C ASN A 121 -6.18 -5.54 -3.82
N LYS A 122 -5.35 -6.36 -4.45
CA LYS A 122 -4.96 -6.22 -5.84
C LYS A 122 -5.01 -7.55 -6.56
N LYS A 123 -5.16 -7.48 -7.88
CA LYS A 123 -5.07 -8.61 -8.78
C LYS A 123 -3.76 -8.49 -9.54
N ALA A 124 -2.96 -9.54 -9.53
CA ALA A 124 -1.83 -9.73 -10.43
C ALA A 124 -2.04 -11.04 -11.21
N GLU A 125 -1.57 -11.08 -12.45
CA GLU A 125 -1.77 -12.22 -13.34
C GLU A 125 -0.51 -13.08 -13.45
N ASN A 126 -0.65 -14.27 -14.02
CA ASN A 126 0.46 -15.14 -14.40
C ASN A 126 1.39 -15.60 -13.26
N PHE A 127 0.94 -15.60 -12.01
CA PHE A 127 1.72 -16.14 -10.88
C PHE A 127 0.99 -17.22 -10.09
N ARG A 128 1.77 -18.02 -9.37
CA ARG A 128 1.33 -18.96 -8.34
C ARG A 128 2.26 -18.91 -7.14
N VAL A 129 1.75 -19.25 -5.97
CA VAL A 129 2.54 -19.36 -4.74
C VAL A 129 2.82 -20.82 -4.40
N SER A 130 4.02 -21.08 -3.87
CA SER A 130 4.44 -22.38 -3.36
C SER A 130 3.69 -22.80 -2.09
N ILE A 131 3.43 -21.83 -1.21
CA ILE A 131 2.63 -21.98 0.02
C ILE A 131 1.45 -21.03 -0.11
N ASN A 132 0.22 -21.50 0.12
CA ASN A 132 -0.98 -20.68 -0.07
C ASN A 132 -1.68 -20.40 1.27
N PRO A 133 -1.79 -19.13 1.71
CA PRO A 133 -1.15 -17.93 1.15
C PRO A 133 0.34 -17.86 1.50
N LEU A 134 1.12 -17.14 0.69
CA LEU A 134 2.50 -16.78 0.97
C LEU A 134 2.55 -15.35 1.47
N CYS A 135 2.75 -15.17 2.78
CA CYS A 135 2.85 -13.86 3.41
C CYS A 135 4.29 -13.55 3.83
N GLU A 136 4.76 -12.35 3.50
CA GLU A 136 6.06 -11.83 3.90
C GLU A 136 5.91 -10.59 4.78
N ASN A 137 6.67 -10.54 5.86
CA ASN A 137 6.70 -9.40 6.76
C ASN A 137 7.76 -8.41 6.26
N LEU A 138 7.39 -7.14 6.21
CA LEU A 138 8.17 -6.08 5.56
C LEU A 138 8.81 -5.11 6.55
N ASN A 139 8.88 -5.49 7.83
CA ASN A 139 9.42 -4.65 8.90
C ASN A 139 10.91 -4.29 8.72
N ASP A 140 11.66 -5.09 7.96
CA ASP A 140 13.07 -4.85 7.62
C ASP A 140 13.25 -3.96 6.39
N GLY A 141 12.16 -3.62 5.68
CA GLY A 141 12.19 -2.82 4.47
C GLY A 141 12.67 -3.59 3.23
N GLU A 142 12.77 -4.92 3.31
CA GLU A 142 13.18 -5.78 2.20
C GLU A 142 12.04 -6.74 1.81
N LEU A 143 11.99 -7.11 0.53
CA LEU A 143 11.05 -8.12 0.03
C LEU A 143 11.82 -9.41 -0.31
N ASP A 144 11.86 -10.32 0.67
CA ASP A 144 12.62 -11.57 0.61
C ASP A 144 11.93 -12.68 -0.17
N LEU A 145 11.54 -12.35 -1.40
CA LEU A 145 10.86 -13.24 -2.33
C LEU A 145 11.69 -13.44 -3.61
N VAL A 146 11.54 -14.63 -4.19
CA VAL A 146 12.09 -15.00 -5.49
C VAL A 146 10.94 -15.36 -6.42
N LEU A 147 11.02 -14.82 -7.63
CA LEU A 147 10.19 -15.17 -8.76
C LEU A 147 10.94 -16.19 -9.61
N GLU A 148 10.30 -17.31 -9.93
CA GLU A 148 10.85 -18.35 -10.80
C GLU A 148 9.93 -18.59 -12.00
N SER A 149 10.45 -18.46 -13.22
CA SER A 149 9.69 -18.74 -14.44
C SER A 149 9.45 -20.23 -14.59
N MET A 150 8.18 -20.65 -14.60
CA MET A 150 7.75 -22.03 -14.89
C MET A 150 7.25 -22.19 -16.33
N GLY A 151 7.50 -21.21 -17.20
CA GLY A 151 7.11 -21.18 -18.61
C GLY A 151 5.63 -20.89 -18.87
N SER A 152 4.70 -21.37 -18.02
CA SER A 152 3.26 -21.07 -18.11
C SER A 152 2.74 -20.18 -16.98
N TYR A 153 3.57 -19.93 -15.96
CA TYR A 153 3.31 -19.02 -14.85
C TYR A 153 4.65 -18.71 -14.14
N VAL A 154 4.63 -17.75 -13.23
CA VAL A 154 5.73 -17.41 -12.33
C VAL A 154 5.43 -17.97 -10.95
N GLU A 155 6.34 -18.76 -10.39
CA GLU A 155 6.21 -19.23 -9.02
C GLU A 155 6.86 -18.23 -8.05
N VAL A 156 6.10 -17.78 -7.05
CA VAL A 156 6.56 -16.92 -5.97
C VAL A 156 6.94 -17.78 -4.77
N LYS A 157 8.18 -17.63 -4.29
CA LYS A 157 8.74 -18.39 -3.16
C LYS A 157 9.48 -17.46 -2.21
N LYS A 158 9.56 -17.87 -0.95
CA LYS A 158 10.47 -17.26 0.02
C LYS A 158 11.90 -17.75 -0.24
N VAL A 159 12.89 -16.86 -0.07
CA VAL A 159 14.34 -17.17 -0.16
C VAL A 159 14.74 -18.19 0.91
#